data_AF-R6YVV0-F1
#
_entry.id   AF-R6YVV0-F1
#
_cell.length_a   1.000
_cell.length_b   1.000
_cell.length_c   1.000
_cell.angle_alpha   90.00
_cell.angle_beta   90.00
_cell.angle_gamma   90.00
#
_symmetry.space_group_name_H-M   'P 1'
#
loop_
_entity.id
_entity.type
_entity.pdbx_description
1 polymer ?
#
loop_
_entity_poly.entity_id
_entity_poly.type
_entity_poly.pdbx_seq_one_letter_code
_entity_poly.pdbx_strand_id
1 'polypeptide(L)' 'MNVLDILNAQRHILGLGSLKGEFAAASDVNGNGKIDITDILAMQRDVLGIEKLK' A
#
# COMPACT_ATOMS: atom_id res chain seq x y z
N MET A 1 1.69 2.55 -9.55
CA MET A 1 1.45 3.09 -8.21
C MET A 1 1.80 4.58 -8.18
N ASN A 2 1.03 5.39 -7.47
CA ASN A 2 1.32 6.80 -7.24
C ASN A 2 1.09 7.16 -5.76
N VAL A 3 1.30 8.43 -5.41
CA VAL A 3 1.17 8.92 -4.02
C VAL A 3 -0.25 8.80 -3.46
N LEU A 4 -1.28 8.81 -4.31
CA LEU A 4 -2.67 8.65 -3.86
C LEU A 4 -2.94 7.21 -3.39
N ASP A 5 -2.32 6.20 -4.02
CA ASP A 5 -2.39 4.81 -3.58
C ASP A 5 -1.81 4.68 -2.15
N ILE A 6 -0.66 5.30 -1.92
CA ILE A 6 0.01 5.35 -0.60
C ILE A 6 -0.90 6.01 0.44
N LEU A 7 -1.50 7.15 0.10
CA LEU A 7 -2.40 7.87 1.01
C LEU A 7 -3.64 7.03 1.37
N ASN A 8 -4.22 6.33 0.42
CA ASN A 8 -5.40 5.49 0.66
C ASN A 8 -5.07 4.30 1.58
N ALA A 9 -3.92 3.65 1.37
CA ALA A 9 -3.44 2.58 2.24
C ALA A 9 -3.13 3.09 3.66
N GLN A 10 -2.53 4.28 3.80
CA GLN A 10 -2.33 4.91 5.12
C GLN A 10 -3.65 5.19 5.84
N ARG A 11 -4.64 5.75 5.12
CA ARG A 11 -5.98 5.99 5.69
C ARG A 11 -6.65 4.68 6.12
N HIS A 12 -6.47 3.61 5.36
CA HIS A 12 -6.99 2.30 5.72
C HIS A 12 -6.41 1.77 7.03
N ILE A 13 -5.09 1.79 7.18
CA ILE A 13 -4.39 1.36 8.40
C ILE A 13 -4.82 2.19 9.62
N LEU A 14 -5.07 3.49 9.42
CA LEU A 14 -5.52 4.41 10.47
C LEU A 14 -7.04 4.32 10.75
N GLY A 15 -7.80 3.46 10.05
CA GLY A 15 -9.26 3.35 10.20
C GLY A 15 -10.04 4.57 9.69
N LEU A 16 -9.41 5.45 8.92
CA LEU A 16 -10.00 6.65 8.31
C LEU A 16 -10.66 6.36 6.95
N GLY A 17 -10.63 5.11 6.51
CA GLY A 17 -11.22 4.60 5.28
C GLY A 17 -11.12 3.08 5.20
N SER A 18 -11.78 2.47 4.21
CA SER A 18 -11.69 1.03 3.98
C SER A 18 -11.30 0.78 2.53
N LEU A 19 -10.18 0.10 2.34
CA LEU A 19 -9.89 -0.59 1.09
C LEU A 19 -10.67 -1.91 1.09
N LYS A 20 -11.26 -2.27 -0.05
CA LYS A 20 -12.04 -3.50 -0.22
C LYS A 20 -11.78 -4.10 -1.59
N GLY A 21 -11.98 -5.42 -1.70
CA GLY A 21 -11.85 -6.16 -2.95
C GLY A 21 -10.46 -5.99 -3.56
N GLU A 22 -10.41 -5.71 -4.85
CA GLU A 22 -9.17 -5.60 -5.63
C GLU A 22 -8.22 -4.53 -5.09
N PHE A 23 -8.74 -3.43 -4.51
CA PHE A 23 -7.90 -2.38 -3.93
C PHE A 23 -7.18 -2.84 -2.66
N ALA A 24 -7.82 -3.71 -1.86
CA ALA A 24 -7.18 -4.29 -0.69
C ALA A 24 -6.06 -5.26 -1.12
N ALA A 25 -6.34 -6.11 -2.11
CA ALA A 25 -5.35 -7.03 -2.66
C ALA A 25 -4.15 -6.29 -3.28
N ALA A 26 -4.39 -5.19 -4.00
CA ALA A 26 -3.33 -4.37 -4.59
C ALA A 26 -2.50 -3.57 -3.56
N SER A 27 -3.02 -3.41 -2.33
CA SER A 27 -2.33 -2.71 -1.24
C SER A 27 -1.51 -3.64 -0.34
N ASP A 28 -1.72 -4.95 -0.42
CA ASP A 28 -0.84 -5.99 0.16
C ASP A 28 0.30 -6.28 -0.83
N VAL A 29 1.22 -5.32 -0.95
CA VAL A 29 2.27 -5.35 -1.97
C VAL A 29 3.39 -6.32 -1.66
N ASN A 30 3.48 -6.77 -0.41
CA ASN A 30 4.42 -7.82 -0.02
C ASN A 30 3.79 -9.23 -0.02
N GLY A 31 2.47 -9.35 -0.21
CA GLY A 31 1.74 -10.61 -0.33
C GLY A 31 1.60 -11.40 0.97
N ASN A 32 1.66 -10.74 2.13
CA ASN A 32 1.61 -11.40 3.43
C ASN A 32 0.18 -11.63 3.96
N GLY A 33 -0.84 -11.17 3.23
CA GLY A 33 -2.25 -11.28 3.57
C GLY A 33 -2.76 -10.18 4.50
N LYS A 34 -1.97 -9.15 4.78
CA LYS A 34 -2.30 -7.99 5.62
C LYS A 34 -1.85 -6.71 4.92
N ILE A 35 -2.57 -5.63 5.18
CA ILE A 35 -2.16 -4.29 4.76
C ILE A 35 -1.66 -3.57 6.00
N ASP A 36 -0.35 -3.38 6.10
CA ASP A 36 0.27 -2.70 7.23
C ASP A 36 1.38 -1.72 6.81
N ILE A 37 2.12 -1.21 7.78
CA ILE A 37 3.16 -0.20 7.52
C ILE A 37 4.27 -0.71 6.60
N THR A 38 4.49 -2.03 6.54
CA THR A 38 5.53 -2.62 5.68
C THR A 38 5.16 -2.51 4.21
N ASP A 39 3.87 -2.61 3.87
CA ASP A 39 3.36 -2.33 2.53
C ASP A 39 3.60 -0.87 2.16
N ILE A 40 3.21 0.05 3.05
CA ILE A 40 3.41 1.50 2.84
C ILE A 40 4.88 1.83 2.55
N LEU A 41 5.81 1.23 3.29
CA LEU A 41 7.24 1.44 3.08
C LEU A 41 7.69 0.93 1.71
N ALA A 42 7.21 -0.24 1.28
CA ALA A 42 7.53 -0.80 -0.02
C ALA A 42 6.95 0.06 -1.17
N MET A 43 5.71 0.53 -1.02
CA MET A 43 5.07 1.47 -1.94
C MET A 43 5.86 2.78 -2.09
N GLN A 44 6.33 3.35 -0.97
CA GLN A 44 7.14 4.56 -0.97
C GLN A 44 8.49 4.36 -1.69
N ARG A 45 9.14 3.22 -1.49
CA ARG A 45 10.41 2.88 -2.16
C ARG A 45 10.23 2.75 -3.67
N ASP A 46 9.12 2.20 -4.15
CA ASP A 46 8.82 2.10 -5.58
C ASP A 46 8.58 3.46 -6.23
N VAL A 47 7.78 4.31 -5.58
CA VAL A 47 7.50 5.67 -6.05
C VAL A 47 8.76 6.53 -6.08
N LEU A 48 9.65 6.37 -5.10
CA LEU A 48 10.95 7.06 -5.06
C LEU A 48 12.00 6.44 -6.00
N GLY A 49 11.71 5.32 -6.65
CA GLY A 49 12.64 4.63 -7.55
C GLY A 49 13.80 3.92 -6.83
N ILE A 50 13.68 3.69 -5.53
CA ILE A 50 14.69 3.01 -4.70
C ILE A 50 14.63 1.49 -4.94
N GLU A 51 13.42 0.94 -5.01
CA GLU A 51 13.19 -0.49 -5.22
C GLU A 51 11.86 -0.71 -5.94
N LYS A 52 11.89 -1.40 -7.08
CA LYS A 52 10.69 -1.66 -7.86
C LYS A 52 9.87 -2.81 -7.28
N LEU A 53 8.59 -2.54 -7.03
CA LEU A 53 7.61 -3.59 -6.77
C LEU A 53 7.42 -4.42 -8.04
N LYS A 54 7.24 -5.74 -7.85
CA LYS A 54 7.09 -6.71 -8.95
C LYS A 54 5.63 -7.01 -9.24
#